data_AF-A0A3Q1F8J7-F1
#
_entry.id   AF-A0A3Q1F8J7-F1
#
_cell.length_a   1.000
_cell.length_b   1.000
_cell.length_c   1.000
_cell.angle_alpha   90.00
_cell.angle_beta   90.00
_cell.angle_gamma   90.00
#
_symmetry.space_group_name_H-M   'P 1'
#
loop_
_entity.id
_entity.type
_entity.pdbx_description
1 polymer ?
#
loop_
_entity_poly.entity_id
_entity_poly.type
_entity_poly.pdbx_seq_one_letter_code
_entity_poly.pdbx_strand_id
1 'polypeptide(L)'
;RFYPKQRTSESRYDTSKDQDKGKQSHSKTVASTGSRRTRDVCKKHRLTFVECNNDINTMIDLAKVADLVLMLIDASFGFEMETFEFLNICQVHGFPRIMGVLTHLDSFKNNKTLRKTKKNLKHRFWTEVYQGAKLFYLSGMVYGEYQTQEVKNLGRFISVMKFRPLVWQTSHPYVLVDRMEDLTDPDKIRTDPKCDRTVSLYGYLRGTHLKNKGQVHIAGVGDFQLSDVNFLPDPCPLPDAQKKRALNEKERLLYAPMAGVGGVVYDKDAVYIDLPASHVNQQQEEVRPTTELVQSLIDTHATLDAKMAASKVSLFSGSATLDPTDVSEQSRYGPQSSSFRLHVGVQRNKIALLPELSHSGLHSL
;
A
#
# COMPACT_ATOMS: atom_id res chain seq x y z
N ARG A 1 -38.19 26.97 -16.73
CA ARG A 1 -39.46 26.53 -16.09
C ARG A 1 -39.10 25.87 -14.77
N PHE A 2 -39.44 26.54 -13.66
CA PHE A 2 -39.45 26.08 -12.26
C PHE A 2 -38.22 25.34 -11.68
N TYR A 3 -37.34 26.12 -11.04
CA TYR A 3 -36.50 25.65 -9.95
C TYR A 3 -37.35 25.53 -8.66
N PRO A 4 -37.28 24.43 -7.89
CA PRO A 4 -37.89 24.39 -6.57
C PRO A 4 -36.96 25.03 -5.52
N LYS A 5 -37.57 25.88 -4.70
CA LYS A 5 -37.00 26.65 -3.59
C LYS A 5 -36.22 25.77 -2.59
N GLN A 6 -35.02 26.22 -2.24
CA GLN A 6 -34.30 25.81 -1.03
C GLN A 6 -35.13 26.22 0.20
N ARG A 7 -35.48 25.24 1.05
CA ARG A 7 -35.88 25.50 2.44
C ARG A 7 -34.64 25.34 3.31
N THR A 8 -34.21 26.45 3.89
CA THR A 8 -33.30 26.48 5.02
C THR A 8 -34.03 25.94 6.25
N SER A 9 -33.54 24.83 6.80
CA SER A 9 -33.90 24.36 8.13
C SER A 9 -32.62 24.29 8.96
N GLU A 10 -32.37 25.36 9.71
CA GLU A 10 -31.44 25.36 10.83
C GLU A 10 -31.97 24.38 11.89
N SER A 11 -31.28 23.26 12.09
CA SER A 11 -31.49 22.43 13.28
C SER A 11 -30.34 22.68 14.25
N ARG A 12 -30.73 23.25 15.40
CA ARG A 12 -29.92 23.46 16.60
C ARG A 12 -29.20 22.16 16.99
N TYR A 13 -27.91 22.28 17.26
CA TYR A 13 -27.15 21.25 17.98
C TYR A 13 -27.45 21.37 19.46
N ASP A 14 -28.26 20.46 19.99
CA ASP A 14 -28.36 20.21 21.44
C ASP A 14 -27.26 19.23 21.84
N THR A 15 -26.30 19.75 22.61
CA THR A 15 -25.31 18.95 23.34
C THR A 15 -25.96 18.39 24.60
N SER A 16 -26.33 17.11 24.60
CA SER A 16 -26.55 16.37 25.84
C SER A 16 -25.87 15.01 25.83
N LYS A 17 -25.15 14.79 26.93
CA LYS A 17 -24.34 13.64 27.32
C LYS A 17 -25.07 12.32 27.11
N ASP A 18 -24.41 11.36 26.47
CA ASP A 18 -24.64 9.94 26.72
C ASP A 18 -23.32 9.25 27.05
N GLN A 19 -23.34 8.59 28.20
CA GLN A 19 -22.23 7.87 28.80
C GLN A 19 -21.99 6.58 28.01
N ASP A 20 -20.81 6.48 27.40
CA ASP A 20 -20.39 5.30 26.64
C ASP A 20 -20.00 4.17 27.61
N LYS A 21 -20.91 3.21 27.80
CA LYS A 21 -20.63 1.94 28.49
C LYS A 21 -20.08 0.96 27.47
N GLY A 22 -18.80 0.63 27.67
CA GLY A 22 -18.02 -0.27 26.84
C GLY A 22 -18.71 -1.59 26.50
N LYS A 23 -18.74 -1.87 25.19
CA LYS A 23 -18.68 -3.20 24.61
C LYS A 23 -17.68 -3.14 23.46
N GLN A 24 -16.43 -3.50 23.74
CA GLN A 24 -15.43 -3.81 22.73
C GLN A 24 -15.93 -5.02 21.93
N SER A 25 -16.55 -4.75 20.77
CA SER A 25 -16.76 -5.75 19.75
C SER A 25 -15.47 -5.87 18.92
N HIS A 26 -14.95 -7.08 18.85
CA HIS A 26 -13.80 -7.46 18.04
C HIS A 26 -14.04 -7.14 16.55
N SER A 27 -13.65 -5.93 16.16
CA SER A 27 -13.45 -5.54 14.77
C SER A 27 -12.11 -6.11 14.34
N LYS A 28 -12.12 -7.09 13.42
CA LYS A 28 -10.92 -7.41 12.65
C LYS A 28 -10.46 -6.10 12.01
N THR A 29 -9.24 -5.68 12.31
CA THR A 29 -8.60 -4.45 11.81
C THR A 29 -8.93 -4.25 10.33
N VAL A 30 -9.86 -3.33 10.06
CA VAL A 30 -10.10 -2.80 8.71
C VAL A 30 -8.84 -2.02 8.39
N ALA A 31 -7.89 -2.69 7.73
CA ALA A 31 -6.67 -2.08 7.23
C ALA A 31 -7.04 -0.79 6.51
N SER A 32 -6.50 0.34 7.02
CA SER A 32 -6.75 1.70 6.55
C SER A 32 -7.08 1.71 5.05
N THR A 33 -8.34 2.04 4.76
CA THR A 33 -8.94 1.85 3.44
C THR A 33 -8.32 2.80 2.40
N GLY A 34 -7.69 3.89 2.86
CA GLY A 34 -7.08 4.98 2.08
C GLY A 34 -5.96 4.64 1.10
N SER A 35 -5.63 3.37 0.88
CA SER A 35 -4.42 2.99 0.16
C SER A 35 -4.66 2.05 -1.02
N ARG A 36 -3.98 2.38 -2.12
CA ARG A 36 -4.02 1.69 -3.42
C ARG A 36 -3.48 0.28 -3.29
N ARG A 37 -4.19 -0.70 -3.86
CA ARG A 37 -3.82 -2.11 -3.77
C ARG A 37 -3.75 -2.73 -5.15
N THR A 38 -2.57 -3.15 -5.56
CA THR A 38 -2.37 -3.94 -6.78
C THR A 38 -2.40 -5.41 -6.43
N ARG A 39 -3.22 -6.17 -7.14
CA ARG A 39 -3.39 -7.60 -6.91
C ARG A 39 -3.43 -8.35 -8.23
N ASP A 40 -2.80 -9.51 -8.25
CA ASP A 40 -2.93 -10.44 -9.37
C ASP A 40 -4.29 -11.16 -9.31
N VAL A 41 -5.05 -11.03 -10.40
CA VAL A 41 -6.40 -11.58 -10.49
C VAL A 41 -6.43 -12.79 -11.41
N CYS A 42 -5.68 -12.74 -12.50
CA CYS A 42 -5.52 -13.83 -13.46
C CYS A 42 -4.08 -13.89 -13.94
N LYS A 43 -3.66 -15.04 -14.48
CA LYS A 43 -2.32 -15.24 -15.05
C LYS A 43 -1.90 -14.21 -16.10
N LYS A 44 -2.87 -13.52 -16.72
CA LYS A 44 -2.67 -12.51 -17.77
C LYS A 44 -3.04 -11.09 -17.35
N HIS A 45 -3.72 -10.93 -16.21
CA HIS A 45 -4.29 -9.64 -15.81
C HIS A 45 -4.05 -9.41 -14.31
N ARG A 46 -3.31 -8.33 -14.02
CA ARG A 46 -3.25 -7.68 -12.70
C ARG A 46 -4.24 -6.53 -12.66
N LEU A 47 -4.81 -6.27 -11.49
CA LEU A 47 -5.71 -5.14 -11.28
C LEU A 47 -5.21 -4.32 -10.10
N THR A 48 -5.33 -3.00 -10.23
CA THR A 48 -5.10 -2.06 -9.13
C THR A 48 -6.44 -1.53 -8.67
N PHE A 49 -6.77 -1.76 -7.41
CA PHE A 49 -7.92 -1.17 -6.75
C PHE A 49 -7.53 0.16 -6.14
N VAL A 50 -8.32 1.18 -6.45
CA VAL A 50 -8.20 2.53 -5.91
C VAL A 50 -9.58 2.95 -5.45
N GLU A 51 -9.69 3.37 -4.20
CA GLU A 51 -10.91 4.00 -3.72
C GLU A 51 -10.93 5.49 -4.10
N CYS A 52 -12.12 5.98 -4.41
CA CYS A 52 -12.34 7.39 -4.71
C CYS A 52 -12.85 8.08 -3.46
N ASN A 53 -12.26 9.22 -3.12
CA ASN A 53 -12.83 10.11 -2.11
C ASN A 53 -14.06 10.82 -2.70
N ASN A 54 -14.85 11.47 -1.83
CA ASN A 54 -16.04 12.21 -2.26
C ASN A 54 -15.72 13.59 -2.87
N ASP A 55 -14.46 13.85 -3.24
CA ASP A 55 -14.04 15.12 -3.83
C ASP A 55 -14.10 15.07 -5.35
N ILE A 56 -14.76 16.05 -5.97
CA ILE A 56 -14.92 16.15 -7.43
C ILE A 56 -13.56 16.14 -8.15
N ASN A 57 -12.53 16.76 -7.58
CA ASN A 57 -11.19 16.77 -8.17
C ASN A 57 -10.61 15.35 -8.27
N THR A 58 -10.73 14.57 -7.19
CA THR A 58 -10.26 13.18 -7.17
C THR A 58 -11.06 12.30 -8.12
N MET A 59 -12.37 12.55 -8.25
CA MET A 59 -13.24 11.89 -9.22
C MET A 59 -12.81 12.15 -10.66
N ILE A 60 -12.48 13.41 -11.00
CA ILE A 60 -12.01 13.79 -12.34
C ILE A 60 -10.70 13.08 -12.68
N ASP A 61 -9.74 13.07 -11.75
CA ASP A 61 -8.43 12.47 -12.01
C ASP A 61 -8.51 10.94 -12.10
N LEU A 62 -9.32 10.29 -11.27
CA LEU A 62 -9.59 8.86 -11.38
C LEU A 62 -10.34 8.52 -12.67
N ALA A 63 -11.30 9.34 -13.11
CA ALA A 63 -12.03 9.11 -14.35
C ALA A 63 -11.13 9.09 -15.59
N LYS A 64 -10.07 9.92 -15.63
CA LYS A 64 -9.09 9.92 -16.73
C LYS A 64 -8.24 8.64 -16.76
N VAL A 65 -7.99 8.05 -15.60
CA VAL A 65 -7.06 6.92 -15.41
C VAL A 65 -7.78 5.56 -15.42
N ALA A 66 -9.06 5.51 -15.07
CA ALA A 66 -9.80 4.27 -14.88
C ALA A 66 -10.07 3.49 -16.18
N ASP A 67 -9.78 2.19 -16.15
CA ASP A 67 -10.18 1.25 -17.21
C ASP A 67 -11.57 0.64 -16.93
N LEU A 68 -11.82 0.35 -15.65
CA LEU A 68 -13.05 -0.22 -15.11
C LEU A 68 -13.47 0.55 -13.86
N VAL A 69 -14.74 0.93 -13.81
CA VAL A 69 -15.36 1.59 -12.66
C VAL A 69 -16.37 0.63 -12.03
N LEU A 70 -16.20 0.37 -10.73
CA LEU A 70 -17.22 -0.28 -9.91
C LEU A 70 -18.05 0.83 -9.25
N MET A 71 -19.24 1.08 -9.77
CA MET A 71 -20.14 2.09 -9.21
C MET A 71 -21.04 1.44 -8.15
N LEU A 72 -20.82 1.82 -6.90
CA LEU A 72 -21.65 1.41 -5.78
C LEU A 72 -22.93 2.26 -5.77
N ILE A 73 -24.08 1.62 -5.61
CA ILE A 73 -25.38 2.28 -5.52
C ILE A 73 -26.11 1.68 -4.32
N ASP A 74 -26.58 2.54 -3.42
CA ASP A 74 -27.42 2.10 -2.32
C ASP A 74 -28.84 1.77 -2.81
N ALA A 75 -29.33 0.56 -2.55
CA ALA A 75 -30.68 0.19 -2.96
C ALA A 75 -31.78 0.89 -2.14
N SER A 76 -31.50 1.26 -0.88
CA SER A 76 -32.46 1.87 0.05
C SER A 76 -32.69 3.34 -0.24
N PHE A 77 -31.62 4.10 -0.50
CA PHE A 77 -31.68 5.51 -0.87
C PHE A 77 -31.92 5.70 -2.38
N GLY A 78 -31.32 4.84 -3.20
CA GLY A 78 -31.35 4.93 -4.65
C GLY A 78 -30.10 5.61 -5.21
N PHE A 79 -30.28 6.36 -6.30
CA PHE A 79 -29.15 7.06 -6.93
C PHE A 79 -28.88 8.39 -6.22
N GLU A 80 -27.67 8.55 -5.74
CA GLU A 80 -27.14 9.77 -5.15
C GLU A 80 -26.62 10.73 -6.23
N MET A 81 -26.55 12.02 -5.90
CA MET A 81 -26.09 13.03 -6.85
C MET A 81 -24.61 12.84 -7.20
N GLU A 82 -23.77 12.40 -6.25
CA GLU A 82 -22.35 12.12 -6.50
C GLU A 82 -22.17 11.06 -7.60
N THR A 83 -23.02 10.03 -7.61
CA THR A 83 -22.96 8.98 -8.65
C THR A 83 -23.25 9.54 -10.05
N PHE A 84 -24.17 10.50 -10.16
CA PHE A 84 -24.47 11.15 -11.44
C PHE A 84 -23.39 12.12 -11.88
N GLU A 85 -22.80 12.87 -10.94
CA GLU A 85 -21.66 13.74 -11.23
C GLU A 85 -20.49 12.94 -11.80
N PHE A 86 -20.15 11.82 -11.15
CA PHE A 86 -19.09 10.93 -11.62
C PHE A 86 -19.40 10.33 -13.01
N LEU A 87 -20.63 9.91 -13.27
CA LEU A 87 -21.04 9.40 -14.58
C LEU A 87 -20.88 10.45 -15.68
N ASN A 88 -21.29 11.70 -15.42
CA ASN A 88 -21.17 12.79 -16.38
C ASN A 88 -19.71 13.14 -16.67
N ILE A 89 -18.85 13.16 -15.64
CA ILE A 89 -17.40 13.33 -15.79
C ILE A 89 -16.81 12.24 -16.68
N CYS A 90 -17.20 10.98 -16.45
CA CYS A 90 -16.77 9.85 -17.27
C CYS A 90 -17.21 9.96 -18.74
N GLN A 91 -18.42 10.46 -19.00
CA GLN A 91 -18.92 10.65 -20.36
C GLN A 91 -18.07 11.67 -21.14
N VAL A 92 -17.60 12.73 -20.48
CA VAL A 92 -16.77 13.78 -21.11
C VAL A 92 -15.34 13.32 -21.35
N HIS A 93 -14.69 12.68 -20.37
CA HIS A 93 -13.29 12.25 -20.48
C HIS A 93 -13.08 10.97 -21.31
N GLY A 94 -14.16 10.28 -21.64
CA GLY A 94 -14.16 9.02 -22.38
C GLY A 94 -14.71 7.92 -21.49
N PHE A 95 -15.83 7.33 -21.92
CA PHE A 95 -16.61 6.44 -21.08
C PHE A 95 -15.87 5.11 -20.82
N PRO A 96 -15.36 4.86 -19.59
CA PRO A 96 -14.71 3.60 -19.27
C PRO A 96 -15.75 2.49 -19.15
N ARG A 97 -15.31 1.26 -18.91
CA ARG A 97 -16.26 0.18 -18.62
C ARG A 97 -16.82 0.38 -17.21
N ILE A 98 -18.14 0.57 -17.10
CA ILE A 98 -18.80 0.72 -15.80
C ILE A 98 -19.59 -0.55 -15.47
N MET A 99 -19.44 -1.00 -14.23
CA MET A 99 -20.17 -2.10 -13.63
C MET A 99 -20.85 -1.58 -12.36
N GLY A 100 -22.16 -1.78 -12.26
CA GLY A 100 -22.91 -1.35 -11.08
C GLY A 100 -22.92 -2.43 -10.02
N VAL A 101 -22.87 -2.04 -8.75
CA VAL A 101 -23.06 -2.90 -7.59
C VAL A 101 -24.12 -2.28 -6.71
N LEU A 102 -25.25 -2.97 -6.54
CA LEU A 102 -26.28 -2.57 -5.58
C LEU A 102 -25.96 -3.13 -4.20
N THR A 103 -25.97 -2.27 -3.20
CA THR A 103 -25.73 -2.59 -1.79
C THR A 103 -27.01 -2.39 -0.96
N HIS A 104 -26.95 -2.75 0.33
CA HIS A 104 -28.03 -2.55 1.31
C HIS A 104 -29.41 -3.09 0.91
N LEU A 105 -29.43 -4.25 0.25
CA LEU A 105 -30.67 -4.92 -0.11
C LEU A 105 -31.47 -5.44 1.09
N ASP A 106 -30.81 -5.62 2.23
CA ASP A 106 -31.39 -6.11 3.48
C ASP A 106 -32.28 -5.07 4.19
N SER A 107 -32.16 -3.79 3.82
CA SER A 107 -33.03 -2.73 4.34
C SER A 107 -34.51 -2.97 3.97
N PHE A 108 -34.77 -3.73 2.90
CA PHE A 108 -36.13 -4.03 2.46
C PHE A 108 -36.72 -5.25 3.18
N LYS A 109 -37.67 -5.00 4.09
CA LYS A 109 -38.46 -6.06 4.73
C LYS A 109 -39.40 -6.78 3.75
N ASN A 110 -39.88 -6.09 2.71
CA ASN A 110 -40.88 -6.62 1.77
C ASN A 110 -40.26 -7.09 0.45
N ASN A 111 -40.46 -8.36 0.10
CA ASN A 111 -39.92 -8.95 -1.12
C ASN A 111 -40.51 -8.36 -2.42
N LYS A 112 -41.79 -7.96 -2.41
CA LYS A 112 -42.45 -7.37 -3.59
C LYS A 112 -41.87 -5.99 -3.91
N THR A 113 -41.64 -5.15 -2.90
CA THR A 113 -41.04 -3.83 -3.08
C THR A 113 -39.59 -3.96 -3.52
N LEU A 114 -38.82 -4.88 -2.92
CA LEU A 114 -37.44 -5.17 -3.32
C LEU A 114 -37.33 -5.51 -4.83
N ARG A 115 -38.20 -6.38 -5.35
CA ARG A 115 -38.20 -6.74 -6.78
C ARG A 115 -38.56 -5.54 -7.67
N LYS A 116 -39.50 -4.70 -7.25
CA LYS A 116 -39.88 -3.48 -7.98
C LYS A 116 -38.73 -2.46 -7.99
N THR A 117 -38.07 -2.23 -6.86
CA THR A 117 -36.92 -1.34 -6.73
C THR A 117 -35.74 -1.83 -7.55
N LYS A 118 -35.39 -3.13 -7.48
CA LYS A 118 -34.35 -3.74 -8.33
C LYS A 118 -34.62 -3.50 -9.82
N LYS A 119 -35.87 -3.66 -10.27
CA LYS A 119 -36.24 -3.43 -11.67
C LYS A 119 -36.13 -1.95 -12.05
N ASN A 120 -36.57 -1.05 -11.18
CA ASN A 120 -36.50 0.39 -11.41
C ASN A 120 -35.06 0.90 -11.46
N LEU A 121 -34.24 0.55 -10.47
CA LEU A 121 -32.81 0.91 -10.43
C LEU A 121 -32.05 0.33 -11.60
N LYS A 122 -32.34 -0.92 -11.99
CA LYS A 122 -31.74 -1.53 -13.17
C LYS A 122 -32.12 -0.80 -14.46
N HIS A 123 -33.39 -0.43 -14.63
CA HIS A 123 -33.83 0.33 -15.79
C HIS A 123 -33.16 1.71 -15.84
N ARG A 124 -33.10 2.41 -14.71
CA ARG A 124 -32.42 3.72 -14.63
C ARG A 124 -30.92 3.59 -14.88
N PHE A 125 -30.25 2.59 -14.32
CA PHE A 125 -28.85 2.32 -14.60
C PHE A 125 -28.57 2.11 -16.09
N TRP A 126 -29.50 1.43 -16.78
CA TRP A 126 -29.39 1.22 -18.23
C TRP A 126 -29.60 2.47 -19.07
N THR A 127 -30.46 3.39 -18.63
CA THR A 127 -30.66 4.67 -19.34
C THR A 127 -29.45 5.59 -19.20
N GLU A 128 -28.76 5.55 -18.06
CA GLU A 128 -27.66 6.47 -17.75
C GLU A 128 -26.29 5.98 -18.27
N VAL A 129 -26.08 4.67 -18.31
CA VAL A 129 -24.79 4.06 -18.67
C VAL A 129 -24.82 3.55 -20.12
N TYR A 130 -25.44 2.40 -20.35
CA TYR A 130 -25.80 1.87 -21.66
C TYR A 130 -26.77 0.71 -21.47
N GLN A 131 -27.58 0.45 -22.49
CA GLN A 131 -28.57 -0.63 -22.44
C GLN A 131 -27.89 -1.99 -22.24
N GLY A 132 -28.35 -2.73 -21.23
CA GLY A 132 -27.80 -4.04 -20.90
C GLY A 132 -26.52 -4.01 -20.05
N ALA A 133 -26.16 -2.86 -19.47
CA ALA A 133 -25.08 -2.78 -18.49
C ALA A 133 -25.30 -3.76 -17.31
N LYS A 134 -24.21 -4.34 -16.82
CA LYS A 134 -24.25 -5.39 -15.78
C LYS A 134 -24.37 -4.75 -14.39
N LEU A 135 -25.34 -5.23 -13.63
CA LEU A 135 -25.62 -4.81 -12.26
C LEU A 135 -25.52 -6.04 -11.35
N PHE A 136 -24.67 -5.96 -10.34
CA PHE A 136 -24.50 -6.96 -9.30
C PHE A 136 -25.34 -6.58 -8.09
N TYR A 137 -25.76 -7.58 -7.33
CA TYR A 137 -26.53 -7.40 -6.11
C TYR A 137 -25.71 -8.01 -4.99
N LEU A 138 -25.30 -7.18 -4.03
CA LEU A 138 -24.69 -7.66 -2.79
C LEU A 138 -25.77 -7.66 -1.71
N SER A 139 -26.04 -8.84 -1.17
CA SER A 139 -26.83 -9.00 0.04
C SER A 139 -26.12 -8.29 1.20
N GLY A 140 -26.80 -8.10 2.33
CA GLY A 140 -26.20 -7.40 3.46
C GLY A 140 -24.97 -8.10 4.04
N MET A 141 -24.30 -7.37 4.92
CA MET A 141 -23.04 -7.76 5.51
C MET A 141 -23.28 -8.73 6.67
N VAL A 142 -22.47 -9.79 6.74
CA VAL A 142 -22.43 -10.73 7.86
C VAL A 142 -21.06 -10.57 8.53
N TYR A 143 -21.03 -10.18 9.81
CA TYR A 143 -19.79 -9.87 10.54
C TYR A 143 -18.91 -8.80 9.88
N GLY A 144 -19.52 -7.81 9.22
CA GLY A 144 -18.80 -6.73 8.54
C GLY A 144 -18.19 -7.13 7.19
N GLU A 145 -18.41 -8.37 6.73
CA GLU A 145 -17.96 -8.86 5.42
C GLU A 145 -19.17 -9.13 4.49
N TYR A 146 -19.00 -8.90 3.20
CA TYR A 146 -20.00 -9.31 2.20
C TYR A 146 -19.95 -10.82 1.95
N GLN A 147 -21.08 -11.38 1.51
CA GLN A 147 -21.17 -12.81 1.20
C GLN A 147 -20.13 -13.23 0.17
N THR A 148 -19.25 -14.15 0.54
CA THR A 148 -18.09 -14.56 -0.28
C THR A 148 -18.50 -15.08 -1.66
N GLN A 149 -19.66 -15.74 -1.77
CA GLN A 149 -20.17 -16.26 -3.05
C GLN A 149 -20.52 -15.14 -4.04
N GLU A 150 -21.10 -14.05 -3.55
CA GLU A 150 -21.48 -12.90 -4.38
C GLU A 150 -20.25 -12.12 -4.82
N VAL A 151 -19.30 -11.90 -3.89
CA VAL A 151 -18.00 -11.27 -4.18
C VAL A 151 -17.20 -12.13 -5.17
N LYS A 152 -17.22 -13.45 -5.03
CA LYS A 152 -16.57 -14.38 -5.97
C LYS A 152 -17.19 -14.31 -7.37
N ASN A 153 -18.52 -14.18 -7.45
CA ASN A 153 -19.20 -13.96 -8.72
C ASN A 153 -18.78 -12.63 -9.35
N LEU A 154 -18.77 -11.53 -8.59
CA LEU A 154 -18.28 -10.24 -9.04
C LEU A 154 -16.83 -10.33 -9.56
N GLY A 155 -15.94 -10.93 -8.76
CA GLY A 155 -14.54 -11.14 -9.14
C GLY A 155 -14.37 -11.96 -10.42
N ARG A 156 -15.22 -12.97 -10.65
CA ARG A 156 -15.24 -13.73 -11.91
C ARG A 156 -15.55 -12.85 -13.13
N PHE A 157 -16.49 -11.92 -13.00
CA PHE A 157 -16.83 -11.02 -14.12
C PHE A 157 -15.74 -10.01 -14.40
N ILE A 158 -15.14 -9.43 -13.35
CA ILE A 158 -14.01 -8.52 -13.47
C ILE A 158 -12.83 -9.22 -14.18
N SER A 159 -12.54 -10.47 -13.81
CA SER A 159 -11.44 -11.27 -14.37
C SER A 159 -11.56 -11.53 -15.87
N VAL A 160 -12.78 -11.66 -16.40
CA VAL A 160 -13.05 -11.99 -17.81
C VAL A 160 -13.27 -10.73 -18.65
N MET A 161 -13.30 -9.56 -18.01
CA MET A 161 -13.64 -8.32 -18.66
C MET A 161 -12.57 -7.89 -19.67
N LYS A 162 -13.01 -7.41 -20.83
CA LYS A 162 -12.13 -6.81 -21.83
C LYS A 162 -12.28 -5.30 -21.76
N PHE A 163 -11.16 -4.61 -21.55
CA PHE A 163 -11.11 -3.15 -21.51
C PHE A 163 -11.13 -2.57 -22.91
N ARG A 164 -11.79 -1.42 -23.07
CA ARG A 164 -11.75 -0.65 -24.31
C ARG A 164 -10.58 0.33 -24.18
N PRO A 165 -9.63 0.38 -25.12
CA PRO A 165 -8.58 1.40 -25.06
C PRO A 165 -9.19 2.79 -25.29
N LEU A 166 -8.93 3.73 -24.39
CA LEU A 166 -9.26 5.13 -24.59
C LEU A 166 -8.16 5.79 -25.44
N VAL A 167 -8.53 6.75 -26.27
CA VAL A 167 -7.57 7.48 -27.13
C VAL A 167 -6.53 8.18 -26.27
N TRP A 168 -6.95 8.89 -25.22
CA TRP A 168 -6.05 9.58 -24.30
C TRP A 168 -5.03 8.64 -23.62
N GLN A 169 -5.49 7.48 -23.13
CA GLN A 169 -4.63 6.50 -22.47
C GLN A 169 -3.64 5.84 -23.43
N THR A 170 -3.97 5.75 -24.71
CA THR A 170 -3.09 5.17 -25.74
C THR A 170 -2.15 6.19 -26.37
N SER A 171 -2.43 7.49 -26.28
CA SER A 171 -1.55 8.55 -26.80
C SER A 171 -0.56 9.07 -25.77
N HIS A 172 -0.92 9.11 -24.49
CA HIS A 172 -0.10 9.73 -23.45
C HIS A 172 0.46 8.71 -22.42
N PRO A 173 1.72 8.86 -22.00
CA PRO A 173 2.27 8.09 -20.90
C PRO A 173 1.73 8.65 -19.58
N TYR A 174 1.28 7.79 -18.68
CA TYR A 174 0.87 8.18 -17.35
C TYR A 174 1.30 7.13 -16.33
N VAL A 175 1.53 7.58 -15.11
CA VAL A 175 1.93 6.72 -13.99
C VAL A 175 0.94 6.93 -12.87
N LEU A 176 0.37 5.84 -12.40
CA LEU A 176 -0.34 5.85 -11.13
C LEU A 176 0.67 5.53 -10.03
N VAL A 177 0.94 6.51 -9.16
CA VAL A 177 1.92 6.37 -8.08
C VAL A 177 1.35 5.48 -6.97
N ASP A 178 2.10 4.44 -6.61
CA ASP A 178 1.77 3.50 -5.53
C ASP A 178 2.54 3.83 -4.24
N ARG A 179 3.80 4.29 -4.35
CA ARG A 179 4.67 4.66 -3.23
C ARG A 179 5.35 6.00 -3.53
N MET A 180 5.42 6.84 -2.51
CA MET A 180 6.09 8.14 -2.55
C MET A 180 7.18 8.17 -1.48
N GLU A 181 8.36 8.64 -1.85
CA GLU A 181 9.48 8.84 -0.94
C GLU A 181 10.06 10.24 -1.11
N ASP A 182 10.44 10.86 0.01
CA ASP A 182 11.20 12.10 0.00
C ASP A 182 12.69 11.76 0.06
N LEU A 183 13.47 12.26 -0.89
CA LEU A 183 14.93 12.09 -0.95
C LEU A 183 15.68 13.32 -0.45
N THR A 184 14.98 14.32 0.08
CA THR A 184 15.59 15.59 0.50
C THR A 184 16.48 15.40 1.73
N ASP A 185 17.63 16.06 1.73
CA ASP A 185 18.56 16.02 2.87
C ASP A 185 17.88 16.57 4.14
N PRO A 186 17.94 15.84 5.28
CA PRO A 186 17.26 16.25 6.51
C PRO A 186 17.81 17.57 7.08
N ASP A 187 19.08 17.88 6.84
CA ASP A 187 19.69 19.15 7.25
C ASP A 187 19.09 20.37 6.52
N LYS A 188 18.71 20.20 5.25
CA LYS A 188 18.01 21.26 4.50
C LYS A 188 16.61 21.48 5.07
N ILE A 189 15.91 20.41 5.43
CA ILE A 189 14.59 20.48 6.05
C ILE A 189 14.67 21.15 7.43
N ARG A 190 15.73 20.87 8.20
CA ARG A 190 15.96 21.47 9.52
C ARG A 190 16.27 22.97 9.44
N THR A 191 17.03 23.39 8.44
CA THR A 191 17.41 24.79 8.24
C THR A 191 16.27 25.61 7.63
N ASP A 192 15.59 25.07 6.62
CA ASP A 192 14.38 25.66 6.05
C ASP A 192 13.27 24.60 5.85
N PRO A 193 12.20 24.63 6.65
CA PRO A 193 11.11 23.66 6.53
C PRO A 193 10.28 23.82 5.25
N LYS A 194 10.38 24.94 4.52
CA LYS A 194 9.64 25.23 3.28
C LYS A 194 10.51 25.12 2.02
N CYS A 195 11.68 24.50 2.11
CA CYS A 195 12.55 24.30 0.96
C CYS A 195 11.93 23.40 -0.12
N ASP A 196 12.43 23.53 -1.35
CA ASP A 196 12.08 22.66 -2.46
C ASP A 196 12.58 21.23 -2.20
N ARG A 197 11.66 20.28 -2.25
CA ARG A 197 11.92 18.86 -1.94
C ARG A 197 12.09 18.03 -3.21
N THR A 198 13.05 17.11 -3.17
CA THR A 198 13.23 16.11 -4.23
C THR A 198 12.47 14.85 -3.86
N VAL A 199 11.43 14.52 -4.63
CA VAL A 199 10.55 13.38 -4.36
C VAL A 199 10.77 12.28 -5.39
N SER A 200 10.89 11.04 -4.92
CA SER A 200 10.84 9.84 -5.75
C SER A 200 9.44 9.24 -5.75
N LEU A 201 8.90 9.03 -6.94
CA LEU A 201 7.57 8.45 -7.15
C LEU A 201 7.72 7.08 -7.80
N TYR A 202 7.20 6.05 -7.13
CA TYR A 202 7.20 4.68 -7.63
C TYR A 202 5.79 4.30 -8.06
N GLY A 203 5.69 3.69 -9.25
CA GLY A 203 4.42 3.23 -9.78
C GLY A 203 4.60 2.50 -11.09
N TYR A 204 3.50 1.94 -11.57
CA TYR A 204 3.48 1.28 -12.88
C TYR A 204 3.28 2.31 -13.98
N LEU A 205 4.15 2.26 -14.99
CA LEU A 205 3.96 2.99 -16.24
C LEU A 205 2.80 2.40 -17.03
N ARG A 206 1.86 3.24 -17.43
CA ARG A 206 0.69 2.89 -18.25
C ARG A 206 0.64 3.77 -19.50
N GLY A 207 -0.04 3.27 -20.53
CA GLY A 207 -0.18 3.95 -21.81
C GLY A 207 1.05 3.78 -22.69
N THR A 208 1.67 4.89 -23.10
CA THR A 208 2.87 4.89 -23.95
C THR A 208 4.17 4.92 -23.14
N HIS A 209 5.31 4.84 -23.83
CA HIS A 209 6.63 4.90 -23.21
C HIS A 209 6.95 6.31 -22.72
N LEU A 210 7.48 6.41 -21.49
CA LEU A 210 7.93 7.67 -20.92
C LEU A 210 9.31 8.05 -21.49
N LYS A 211 9.46 9.31 -21.92
CA LYS A 211 10.75 9.84 -22.36
C LYS A 211 11.55 10.34 -21.16
N ASN A 212 12.85 10.07 -21.15
CA ASN A 212 13.73 10.65 -20.13
C ASN A 212 13.76 12.19 -20.26
N LYS A 213 13.82 12.90 -19.13
CA LYS A 213 13.78 14.37 -19.03
C LYS A 213 12.55 15.05 -19.63
N GLY A 214 11.45 14.31 -19.81
CA GLY A 214 10.16 14.85 -20.23
C GLY A 214 9.56 15.80 -19.18
N GLN A 215 8.66 16.66 -19.63
CA GLN A 215 7.78 17.43 -18.73
C GLN A 215 6.63 16.51 -18.26
N VAL A 216 6.31 16.58 -16.98
CA VAL A 216 5.28 15.80 -16.33
C VAL A 216 4.37 16.73 -15.54
N HIS A 217 3.07 16.57 -15.71
CA HIS A 217 2.07 17.25 -14.89
C HIS A 217 1.65 16.35 -13.74
N ILE A 218 1.82 16.81 -12.50
CA ILE A 218 1.28 16.15 -11.31
C ILE A 218 -0.05 16.81 -10.98
N ALA A 219 -1.14 16.03 -11.09
CA ALA A 219 -2.48 16.51 -10.82
C ALA A 219 -2.58 17.11 -9.40
N GLY A 220 -3.06 18.35 -9.33
CA GLY A 220 -3.21 19.11 -8.08
C GLY A 220 -1.93 19.77 -7.54
N VAL A 221 -0.76 19.52 -8.14
CA VAL A 221 0.51 20.12 -7.70
C VAL A 221 1.06 21.09 -8.75
N GLY A 222 1.16 20.66 -10.01
CA GLY A 222 1.67 21.50 -11.09
C GLY A 222 2.56 20.76 -12.10
N ASP A 223 3.22 21.54 -12.95
CA ASP A 223 4.11 21.05 -14.00
C ASP A 223 5.55 20.98 -13.51
N PHE A 224 6.19 19.84 -13.72
CA PHE A 224 7.57 19.56 -13.31
C PHE A 224 8.37 18.95 -14.45
N GLN A 225 9.69 19.10 -14.38
CA GLN A 225 10.60 18.38 -15.27
C GLN A 225 11.18 17.16 -14.57
N LEU A 226 11.19 16.04 -15.28
CA LEU A 226 11.68 14.77 -14.76
C LEU A 226 13.22 14.77 -14.68
N SER A 227 13.79 14.48 -13.51
CA SER A 227 15.25 14.43 -13.34
C SER A 227 15.87 13.14 -13.89
N ASP A 228 15.35 12.00 -13.44
CA ASP A 228 15.83 10.66 -13.83
C ASP A 228 14.69 9.63 -13.81
N VAL A 229 14.82 8.56 -14.60
CA VAL A 229 13.85 7.46 -14.70
C VAL A 229 14.58 6.14 -14.60
N ASN A 230 14.32 5.42 -13.52
CA ASN A 230 14.89 4.11 -13.27
C ASN A 230 13.83 3.01 -13.36
N PHE A 231 14.18 1.92 -14.06
CA PHE A 231 13.35 0.73 -14.13
C PHE A 231 13.66 -0.18 -12.95
N LEU A 232 12.63 -0.48 -12.15
CA LEU A 232 12.72 -1.46 -11.07
C LEU A 232 12.06 -2.78 -11.50
N PRO A 233 12.52 -3.92 -10.93
CA PRO A 233 11.84 -5.19 -11.13
C PRO A 233 10.42 -5.13 -10.56
N ASP A 234 9.51 -5.82 -11.24
CA ASP A 234 8.08 -5.85 -10.89
C ASP A 234 7.87 -6.52 -9.52
N PRO A 235 7.18 -5.86 -8.55
CA PRO A 235 6.92 -6.46 -7.25
C PRO A 235 5.83 -7.56 -7.30
N CYS A 236 5.02 -7.62 -8.36
CA CYS A 236 4.02 -8.66 -8.59
C CYS A 236 4.20 -9.22 -10.01
N PRO A 237 5.21 -10.09 -10.22
CA PRO A 237 5.43 -10.70 -11.52
C PRO A 237 4.29 -11.67 -11.86
N LEU A 238 3.79 -11.57 -13.09
CA LEU A 238 2.79 -12.50 -13.59
C LEU A 238 3.42 -13.91 -13.74
N PRO A 239 2.69 -14.99 -13.41
CA PRO A 239 3.22 -16.34 -13.49
C PRO A 239 3.35 -16.81 -14.95
N ASP A 240 4.59 -17.05 -15.40
CA ASP A 240 4.92 -17.50 -16.77
C ASP A 240 4.38 -18.92 -17.09
N ALA A 241 4.20 -19.77 -16.08
CA ALA A 241 3.82 -21.17 -16.26
C ALA A 241 2.32 -21.35 -16.52
N GLN A 242 1.95 -21.37 -17.81
CA GLN A 242 0.57 -21.63 -18.29
C GLN A 242 0.10 -23.10 -18.14
N LYS A 243 0.72 -23.93 -17.29
CA LYS A 243 0.37 -25.37 -17.21
C LYS A 243 -1.00 -25.66 -16.58
N LYS A 244 -1.60 -24.71 -15.84
CA LYS A 244 -2.94 -24.86 -15.21
C LYS A 244 -3.78 -23.60 -15.39
N ARG A 245 -5.10 -23.76 -15.62
CA ARG A 245 -6.06 -22.64 -15.80
C ARG A 245 -6.35 -21.87 -14.51
N ALA A 246 -6.21 -22.51 -13.36
CA ALA A 246 -6.38 -21.89 -12.05
C ALA A 246 -5.08 -21.26 -11.55
N LEU A 247 -5.20 -20.14 -10.83
CA LEU A 247 -4.11 -19.48 -10.12
C LEU A 247 -3.90 -20.17 -8.78
N ASN A 248 -2.66 -20.55 -8.49
CA ASN A 248 -2.32 -21.17 -7.20
C ASN A 248 -2.32 -20.11 -6.08
N GLU A 249 -2.44 -20.53 -4.82
CA GLU A 249 -2.46 -19.56 -3.70
C GLU A 249 -1.14 -18.80 -3.56
N LYS A 250 -0.01 -19.47 -3.82
CA LYS A 250 1.33 -18.84 -3.86
C LYS A 250 1.48 -17.78 -4.95
N GLU A 251 0.69 -17.89 -6.01
CA GLU A 251 0.71 -16.96 -7.16
C GLU A 251 -0.26 -15.77 -6.93
N ARG A 252 -1.02 -15.74 -5.81
CA ARG A 252 -1.92 -14.64 -5.46
C ARG A 252 -1.15 -13.57 -4.69
N LEU A 253 -0.28 -12.85 -5.37
CA LEU A 253 0.48 -11.77 -4.78
C LEU A 253 -0.41 -10.53 -4.60
N LEU A 254 -0.16 -9.81 -3.50
CA LEU A 254 -0.80 -8.55 -3.17
C LEU A 254 0.31 -7.54 -2.89
N TYR A 255 0.32 -6.47 -3.67
CA TYR A 255 1.22 -5.34 -3.48
C TYR A 255 0.42 -4.11 -3.11
N ALA A 256 0.61 -3.63 -1.88
CA ALA A 256 0.00 -2.41 -1.41
C ALA A 256 0.96 -1.76 -0.38
N PRO A 257 1.95 -0.98 -0.83
CA PRO A 257 3.04 -0.50 0.02
C PRO A 257 2.57 0.50 1.08
N MET A 258 1.50 1.27 0.80
CA MET A 258 0.93 2.23 1.75
C MET A 258 -0.29 1.66 2.49
N ALA A 259 -0.67 0.41 2.23
CA ALA A 259 -1.77 -0.25 2.94
C ALA A 259 -1.16 -1.19 3.98
N GLY A 260 -1.80 -1.31 5.15
CA GLY A 260 -1.37 -2.20 6.23
C GLY A 260 -1.42 -3.70 5.89
N VAL A 261 -0.65 -4.16 4.91
CA VAL A 261 -0.65 -5.56 4.46
C VAL A 261 0.08 -6.40 5.50
N GLY A 262 -0.58 -7.43 6.01
CA GLY A 262 0.01 -8.34 6.99
C GLY A 262 0.23 -7.72 8.37
N GLY A 263 -0.48 -6.63 8.70
CA GLY A 263 -0.34 -5.93 9.96
C GLY A 263 0.85 -4.95 10.01
N VAL A 264 1.51 -4.68 8.88
CA VAL A 264 2.61 -3.71 8.81
C VAL A 264 2.16 -2.49 8.01
N VAL A 265 2.12 -1.32 8.66
CA VAL A 265 1.82 -0.02 8.04
C VAL A 265 3.09 0.81 7.98
N TYR A 266 3.47 1.24 6.77
CA TYR A 266 4.58 2.15 6.57
C TYR A 266 4.08 3.59 6.62
N ASP A 267 4.69 4.38 7.48
CA ASP A 267 4.64 5.84 7.47
C ASP A 267 6.01 6.38 7.06
N LYS A 268 6.12 7.69 6.81
CA LYS A 268 7.35 8.31 6.27
C LYS A 268 8.61 7.95 7.06
N ASP A 269 8.50 7.99 8.39
CA ASP A 269 9.64 7.82 9.30
C ASP A 269 9.49 6.63 10.26
N ALA A 270 8.36 5.92 10.21
CA ALA A 270 8.03 4.88 11.16
C ALA A 270 7.32 3.70 10.50
N VAL A 271 7.54 2.51 11.04
CA VAL A 271 6.85 1.29 10.65
C VAL A 271 6.01 0.83 11.82
N TYR A 272 4.69 0.83 11.66
CA TYR A 272 3.74 0.35 12.66
C TYR A 272 3.44 -1.12 12.40
N ILE A 273 3.59 -1.96 13.43
CA ILE A 273 3.34 -3.40 13.34
C ILE A 273 2.25 -3.76 14.34
N ASP A 274 1.09 -4.18 13.83
CA ASP A 274 -0.01 -4.72 14.61
C ASP A 274 0.31 -6.16 15.01
N LEU A 275 0.75 -6.33 16.24
CA LEU A 275 0.93 -7.64 16.86
C LEU A 275 -0.45 -8.16 17.31
N PRO A 276 -0.85 -9.39 16.94
CA PRO A 276 -2.09 -9.96 17.45
C PRO A 276 -2.02 -10.09 18.97
N ALA A 277 -3.14 -9.79 19.65
CA ALA A 277 -3.24 -9.69 21.12
C ALA A 277 -2.70 -10.91 21.89
N SER A 278 -2.65 -12.08 21.26
CA SER A 278 -2.05 -13.30 21.81
C SER A 278 -0.56 -13.13 22.19
N HIS A 279 0.18 -12.28 21.48
CA HIS A 279 1.58 -11.99 21.80
C HIS A 279 1.76 -10.90 22.84
N VAL A 280 0.82 -9.96 22.96
CA VAL A 280 0.88 -8.86 23.95
C VAL A 280 0.53 -9.38 25.34
N ASN A 281 -0.47 -10.26 25.46
CA ASN A 281 -0.80 -10.89 26.75
C ASN A 281 0.34 -11.79 27.27
N GLN A 282 1.09 -12.47 26.38
CA GLN A 282 2.28 -13.23 26.79
C GLN A 282 3.40 -12.34 27.36
N GLN A 283 3.48 -11.07 26.98
CA GLN A 283 4.46 -10.14 27.53
C GLN A 283 4.04 -9.57 28.90
N GLN A 284 2.73 -9.52 29.21
CA GLN A 284 2.24 -9.02 30.50
C GLN A 284 2.02 -10.12 31.55
N GLU A 285 1.71 -11.36 31.15
CA GLU A 285 1.36 -12.44 32.09
C GLU A 285 2.51 -13.42 32.40
N GLU A 286 3.59 -13.41 31.60
CA GLU A 286 4.73 -14.29 31.81
C GLU A 286 6.04 -13.52 31.79
N VAL A 287 6.54 -13.17 32.98
CA VAL A 287 7.96 -12.84 33.21
C VAL A 287 8.76 -14.14 32.98
N ARG A 288 8.94 -14.51 31.72
CA ARG A 288 9.88 -15.56 31.32
C ARG A 288 11.29 -14.98 31.41
N PRO A 289 12.30 -15.74 31.85
CA PRO A 289 13.70 -15.28 31.90
C PRO A 289 14.24 -14.80 30.53
N THR A 290 13.55 -15.16 29.43
CA THR A 290 13.85 -14.67 28.08
C THR A 290 13.49 -13.20 27.85
N THR A 291 12.45 -12.66 28.51
CA THR A 291 12.07 -11.24 28.34
C THR A 291 13.01 -10.32 29.12
N GLU A 292 13.45 -10.73 30.31
CA GLU A 292 14.46 -10.01 31.10
C GLU A 292 15.81 -9.95 30.39
N LEU A 293 16.24 -11.05 29.76
CA LEU A 293 17.47 -11.08 28.98
C LEU A 293 17.38 -10.14 27.76
N VAL A 294 16.25 -10.14 27.05
CA VAL A 294 16.02 -9.23 25.92
C VAL A 294 15.99 -7.77 26.39
N GLN A 295 15.34 -7.48 27.52
CA GLN A 295 15.32 -6.14 28.11
C GLN A 295 16.73 -5.68 28.49
N SER A 296 17.51 -6.56 29.15
CA SER A 296 18.89 -6.26 29.50
C SER A 296 19.75 -5.96 28.28
N LEU A 297 19.55 -6.69 27.17
CA LEU A 297 20.26 -6.45 25.91
C LEU A 297 19.85 -5.14 25.24
N ILE A 298 18.58 -4.76 25.32
CA ILE A 298 18.08 -3.47 24.80
C ILE A 298 18.68 -2.30 25.59
N ASP A 299 18.77 -2.45 26.91
CA ASP A 299 19.29 -1.41 27.81
C ASP A 299 20.83 -1.32 27.79
N THR A 300 21.53 -2.33 27.28
CA THR A 300 22.99 -2.26 27.10
C THR A 300 23.39 -1.32 25.96
N HIS A 301 23.75 -0.09 26.30
CA HIS A 301 24.30 0.90 25.35
C HIS A 301 25.78 0.72 24.99
N ALA A 302 26.50 -0.20 25.66
CA ALA A 302 27.91 -0.48 25.40
C ALA A 302 28.08 -1.78 24.62
N THR A 303 29.01 -1.81 23.66
CA THR A 303 29.30 -3.01 22.88
C THR A 303 29.79 -4.14 23.79
N LEU A 304 29.42 -5.37 23.46
CA LEU A 304 29.86 -6.56 24.19
C LEU A 304 31.39 -6.67 24.23
N ASP A 305 32.05 -6.22 23.16
CA ASP A 305 33.51 -6.23 23.03
C ASP A 305 34.18 -5.24 23.99
N ALA A 306 33.63 -4.02 24.15
CA ALA A 306 34.13 -3.07 25.14
C ALA A 306 33.93 -3.59 26.58
N LYS A 307 32.82 -4.30 26.85
CA LYS A 307 32.59 -4.96 28.14
C LYS A 307 33.54 -6.12 28.38
N MET A 308 33.88 -6.89 27.34
CA MET A 308 34.82 -8.01 27.41
C MET A 308 36.26 -7.51 27.60
N ALA A 309 36.63 -6.41 26.93
CA ALA A 309 37.93 -5.76 27.10
C ALA A 309 38.12 -5.15 28.49
N ALA A 310 37.05 -4.63 29.10
CA ALA A 310 37.05 -4.14 30.48
C ALA A 310 36.95 -5.26 31.54
N SER A 311 36.55 -6.47 31.13
CA SER A 311 36.41 -7.62 32.02
C SER A 311 37.78 -8.28 32.20
N LYS A 312 38.38 -8.07 33.37
CA LYS A 312 39.64 -8.72 33.71
C LYS A 312 39.37 -10.11 34.29
N VAL A 313 40.01 -11.14 33.73
CA VAL A 313 39.83 -12.53 34.17
C VAL A 313 40.95 -12.91 35.14
N SER A 314 40.60 -13.48 36.29
CA SER A 314 41.55 -14.08 37.25
C SER A 314 41.44 -15.60 37.15
N LEU A 315 42.56 -16.30 36.97
CA LEU A 315 42.61 -17.75 36.73
C LEU A 315 42.58 -18.58 38.03
N PHE A 316 43.01 -18.00 39.15
CA PHE A 316 43.01 -18.63 40.46
C PHE A 316 42.51 -17.66 41.54
N SER A 317 41.86 -18.17 42.59
CA SER A 317 41.40 -17.37 43.73
C SER A 317 42.60 -16.70 44.43
N GLY A 318 42.86 -15.43 44.07
CA GLY A 318 43.99 -14.63 44.57
C GLY A 318 45.06 -14.26 43.55
N SER A 319 44.91 -14.63 42.27
CA SER A 319 45.87 -14.27 41.20
C SER A 319 45.60 -12.91 40.57
N ALA A 320 46.68 -12.25 40.11
CA ALA A 320 46.60 -11.00 39.35
C ALA A 320 45.67 -11.14 38.14
N THR A 321 44.84 -10.12 37.92
CA THR A 321 43.87 -10.08 36.84
C THR A 321 44.57 -9.81 35.50
N LEU A 322 44.24 -10.59 34.48
CA LEU A 322 44.83 -10.45 33.14
C LEU A 322 44.01 -9.46 32.31
N ASP A 323 44.68 -8.45 31.73
CA ASP A 323 44.08 -7.60 30.71
C ASP A 323 44.22 -8.28 29.33
N PRO A 324 43.18 -8.27 28.47
CA PRO A 324 43.23 -8.96 27.17
C PRO A 324 44.28 -8.39 26.20
N THR A 325 44.80 -7.18 26.46
CA THR A 325 45.96 -6.62 25.73
C THR A 325 47.26 -7.41 25.98
N ASP A 326 47.42 -7.98 27.17
CA ASP A 326 48.66 -8.65 27.59
C ASP A 326 48.85 -10.01 26.88
N VAL A 327 47.74 -10.63 26.44
CA VAL A 327 47.76 -11.92 25.71
C VAL A 327 48.20 -11.72 24.25
N SER A 328 47.96 -10.55 23.68
CA SER A 328 48.31 -10.24 22.29
C SER A 328 49.79 -9.93 22.07
N GLU A 329 50.52 -9.53 23.12
CA GLU A 329 51.95 -9.22 23.02
C GLU A 329 52.84 -10.47 23.08
N GLN A 330 52.42 -11.53 23.77
CA GLN A 330 53.23 -12.75 23.93
C GLN A 330 53.18 -13.72 22.73
N SER A 331 52.26 -13.54 21.78
CA SER A 331 52.09 -14.44 20.64
C SER A 331 52.96 -14.08 19.41
N ARG A 332 53.87 -13.11 19.49
CA ARG A 332 54.77 -12.71 18.38
C ARG A 332 56.07 -13.50 18.26
N TYR A 333 56.32 -14.52 19.08
CA TYR A 333 57.51 -15.38 18.96
C TYR A 333 57.14 -16.87 19.00
N GLY A 334 56.94 -17.46 17.81
CA GLY A 334 56.76 -18.89 17.56
C GLY A 334 56.61 -19.17 16.05
N PRO A 335 57.16 -20.27 15.50
CA PRO A 335 57.54 -20.37 14.10
C PRO A 335 56.35 -20.47 13.14
N GLN A 336 56.54 -19.92 11.94
CA GLN A 336 55.62 -20.02 10.80
C GLN A 336 55.22 -21.48 10.55
N SER A 337 53.92 -21.77 10.62
CA SER A 337 53.33 -22.96 10.02
C SER A 337 52.06 -22.59 9.26
N SER A 338 51.92 -23.23 8.11
CA SER A 338 51.00 -23.02 7.01
C SER A 338 49.55 -22.69 7.37
N SER A 339 49.03 -21.60 6.79
CA SER A 339 47.62 -21.23 6.79
C SER A 339 46.79 -22.27 6.03
N PHE A 340 45.92 -23.01 6.75
CA PHE A 340 44.79 -23.71 6.15
C PHE A 340 43.59 -22.76 6.10
N ARG A 341 43.14 -22.46 4.89
CA ARG A 341 42.03 -21.55 4.59
C ARG A 341 40.71 -22.33 4.63
N LEU A 342 39.94 -22.21 5.70
CA LEU A 342 38.51 -22.57 5.68
C LEU A 342 37.71 -21.35 5.19
N HIS A 343 37.14 -21.47 4.00
CA HIS A 343 36.13 -20.54 3.50
C HIS A 343 34.80 -20.83 4.20
N VAL A 344 34.38 -19.94 5.08
CA VAL A 344 32.97 -19.81 5.49
C VAL A 344 32.48 -18.49 4.93
N GLY A 345 31.79 -18.56 3.79
CA GLY A 345 31.15 -17.43 3.16
C GLY A 345 29.92 -17.02 3.95
N VAL A 346 29.87 -15.76 4.39
CA VAL A 346 28.64 -15.09 4.79
C VAL A 346 28.52 -13.86 3.91
N GLN A 347 27.68 -13.96 2.89
CA GLN A 347 27.24 -12.81 2.08
C GLN A 347 26.42 -11.88 2.97
N ARG A 348 26.91 -10.66 3.19
CA ARG A 348 26.07 -9.53 3.59
C ARG A 348 26.12 -8.49 2.49
N ASN A 349 24.98 -8.33 1.84
CA ASN A 349 24.72 -7.34 0.80
C ASN A 349 24.68 -5.92 1.40
N LYS A 350 25.36 -5.02 0.69
CA LYS A 350 25.21 -3.55 0.60
C LYS A 350 25.37 -2.71 1.88
N ILE A 351 26.28 -1.75 1.81
CA ILE A 351 25.98 -0.30 1.77
C ILE A 351 27.04 0.37 0.89
N ALA A 352 26.60 1.20 -0.05
CA ALA A 352 27.42 2.02 -0.91
C ALA A 352 27.55 3.43 -0.32
N LEU A 353 28.76 4.00 -0.33
CA LEU A 353 29.02 5.44 -0.28
C LEU A 353 30.16 5.74 -1.27
N LEU A 354 29.87 6.64 -2.23
CA LEU A 354 30.74 7.27 -3.25
C LEU A 354 31.79 8.21 -2.62
N PRO A 355 32.66 8.94 -3.37
CA PRO A 355 33.25 8.75 -4.71
C PRO A 355 34.80 8.87 -4.69
N GLU A 356 35.52 8.36 -5.69
CA GLU A 356 36.88 8.88 -5.97
C GLU A 356 37.10 9.18 -7.46
N LEU A 357 37.41 10.45 -7.72
CA LEU A 357 38.13 10.94 -8.88
C LEU A 357 39.58 10.46 -8.80
N SER A 358 40.13 9.88 -9.87
CA SER A 358 41.32 10.43 -10.57
C SER A 358 41.94 9.45 -11.58
N HIS A 359 42.36 10.04 -12.70
CA HIS A 359 43.36 9.60 -13.68
C HIS A 359 43.17 8.26 -14.42
N SER A 360 42.69 8.36 -15.67
CA SER A 360 43.21 7.53 -16.75
C SER A 360 43.90 8.43 -17.78
N GLY A 361 45.18 8.15 -17.97
CA GLY A 361 46.04 8.80 -18.93
C GLY A 361 45.74 8.36 -20.36
N LEU A 362 46.03 9.31 -21.25
CA LEU A 362 46.29 9.18 -22.67
C LEU A 362 46.85 7.82 -23.09
N HIS A 363 46.19 7.20 -24.07
CA HIS A 363 46.84 6.37 -25.08
C HIS A 363 46.16 6.62 -26.45
N SER A 364 46.96 7.10 -27.40
CA SER A 364 46.86 7.01 -28.88
C SER A 364 45.59 6.35 -29.46
N LEU A 365 44.86 6.92 -30.43
CA LEU A 365 45.23 7.63 -31.66
C LEU A 365 44.08 8.55 -32.09
#